data_AF-A0AAT9RH68-F1
#
_entry.id   AF-A0AAT9RH68-F1
#
_cell.length_a   1.000
_cell.length_b   1.000
_cell.length_c   1.000
_cell.angle_alpha   90.00
_cell.angle_beta   90.00
_cell.angle_gamma   90.00
#
_symmetry.space_group_name_H-M   'P 1'
#
loop_
_entity.id
_entity.type
_entity.pdbx_description
1 polymer ?
#
loop_
_entity_poly.entity_id
_entity_poly.type
_entity_poly.pdbx_seq_one_letter_code
_entity_poly.pdbx_strand_id
1 'polypeptide(L)'
;MHPTARERQRRHATNTHDEHEERRSLRQGRHYPLTPPRPGSASAPVAPQGPSPGTPVTQTGVPFRTRSFTMRIGILGTGHIGKTLTRRLSAAGHEVKAANSRGPETIEADVLASGGRAVTAAEAVVDVDAVILSIPFARIPQVAPLIAEVPADTVVIDTSNYFPHRDNGIAAIDAGQAESVWAAEQLGRPIVKAWNSIGSESFAHRNKPAGSADRISLPVAADSPRERDLAMALVEDTGFDAFDAGPLAESWRQQPGTPAYCTDLTRQELPDALATADAARSPKRRDLGLAVVQERFGAGTQPDAEYLVRLNRAISM
;
A
#
# COMPACT_ATOMS: atom_id res chain seq x y z
N MET A 1 -23.53 -47.86 -5.03
CA MET A 1 -24.11 -48.28 -6.32
C MET A 1 -24.08 -47.09 -7.25
N HIS A 2 -23.22 -47.13 -8.29
CA HIS A 2 -23.08 -46.05 -9.27
C HIS A 2 -24.03 -46.28 -10.46
N PRO A 3 -24.73 -45.25 -10.97
CA PRO A 3 -25.56 -45.39 -12.16
C PRO A 3 -24.70 -45.45 -13.44
N THR A 4 -25.15 -46.28 -14.38
CA THR A 4 -24.41 -46.68 -15.60
C THR A 4 -24.41 -45.62 -16.71
N ALA A 5 -23.42 -45.72 -17.60
CA ALA A 5 -23.10 -44.77 -18.67
C ALA A 5 -24.22 -44.48 -19.71
N ARG A 6 -25.32 -45.24 -19.72
CA ARG A 6 -26.46 -44.99 -20.63
C ARG A 6 -27.40 -43.86 -20.19
N GLU A 7 -27.28 -43.38 -18.95
CA GLU A 7 -28.14 -42.32 -18.41
C GLU A 7 -27.55 -40.92 -18.59
N ARG A 8 -26.27 -40.80 -18.98
CA ARG A 8 -25.59 -39.53 -19.25
C ARG A 8 -25.79 -39.01 -20.68
N GLN A 9 -26.24 -39.84 -21.62
CA GLN A 9 -26.43 -39.44 -23.02
C GLN A 9 -27.84 -38.90 -23.37
N ARG A 10 -28.79 -38.86 -22.43
CA ARG A 10 -30.12 -38.27 -22.64
C ARG A 10 -30.30 -36.85 -22.08
N ARG A 11 -29.27 -36.23 -21.50
CA ARG A 11 -29.30 -34.84 -21.01
C ARG A 11 -28.48 -33.86 -21.86
N HIS A 12 -28.16 -34.23 -23.10
CA HIS A 12 -27.40 -33.39 -24.04
C HIS A 12 -28.15 -33.09 -25.35
N ALA A 13 -29.47 -33.23 -25.35
CA ALA A 13 -30.29 -32.97 -26.54
C ALA A 13 -31.60 -32.23 -26.18
N THR A 14 -31.50 -31.14 -25.41
CA THR A 14 -32.56 -30.11 -25.28
C THR A 14 -31.93 -28.87 -24.62
N ASN A 15 -31.15 -28.09 -25.38
CA ASN A 15 -30.93 -26.66 -25.11
C ASN A 15 -30.19 -25.94 -26.25
N THR A 16 -30.55 -26.25 -27.50
CA THR A 16 -30.09 -25.53 -28.69
C THR A 16 -31.29 -25.21 -29.55
N HIS A 17 -32.16 -24.32 -29.06
CA HIS A 17 -33.25 -23.75 -29.85
C HIS A 17 -33.75 -22.37 -29.38
N ASP A 18 -32.94 -21.62 -28.64
CA ASP A 18 -33.40 -20.35 -28.05
C ASP A 18 -32.32 -19.24 -28.08
N GLU A 19 -31.52 -19.16 -29.15
CA GLU A 19 -30.53 -18.09 -29.36
C GLU A 19 -30.56 -17.46 -30.77
N HIS A 20 -31.58 -17.74 -31.57
CA HIS A 20 -31.66 -17.25 -32.96
C HIS A 20 -32.73 -16.18 -33.23
N GLU A 21 -33.46 -15.71 -32.21
CA GLU A 21 -34.57 -14.75 -32.41
C GLU A 21 -34.35 -13.34 -31.82
N GLU A 22 -33.19 -13.05 -31.23
CA GLU A 22 -32.91 -11.73 -30.63
C GLU A 22 -31.79 -10.93 -31.34
N ARG A 23 -31.53 -11.25 -32.63
CA ARG A 23 -30.63 -10.47 -33.51
C ARG A 23 -31.36 -9.69 -34.60
N ARG A 24 -32.66 -9.43 -34.42
CA ARG A 24 -33.50 -8.75 -35.43
C ARG A 24 -34.40 -7.66 -34.87
N SER A 25 -33.89 -6.85 -33.95
CA SER A 25 -34.52 -5.56 -33.62
C SER A 25 -33.46 -4.63 -33.06
N LEU A 26 -32.88 -3.78 -33.92
CA LEU A 26 -32.20 -2.51 -33.61
C LEU A 26 -31.73 -1.88 -34.95
N ARG A 27 -32.71 -1.64 -35.83
CA ARG A 27 -32.59 -0.74 -36.99
C ARG A 27 -33.82 0.15 -36.99
N GLN A 28 -33.82 1.17 -36.15
CA GLN A 28 -34.68 2.34 -36.33
C GLN A 28 -33.89 3.59 -35.98
N GLY A 29 -33.77 4.44 -36.98
CA GLY A 29 -32.99 5.66 -36.93
C GLY A 29 -33.58 6.72 -36.02
N ARG A 30 -32.69 7.58 -35.52
CA ARG A 30 -33.03 8.93 -35.12
C ARG A 30 -32.09 9.89 -35.82
N HIS A 31 -32.66 10.66 -36.73
CA HIS A 31 -32.11 11.90 -37.24
C HIS A 31 -31.91 12.89 -36.09
N TYR A 32 -30.70 13.40 -35.91
CA TYR A 32 -30.41 14.63 -35.18
C TYR A 32 -29.79 15.62 -36.17
N PRO A 33 -30.35 16.82 -36.37
CA PRO A 33 -29.71 17.83 -37.20
C PRO A 33 -28.54 18.48 -36.46
N LEU A 34 -27.43 18.59 -37.20
CA LEU A 34 -26.25 19.38 -36.91
C LEU A 34 -26.57 20.87 -37.04
N THR A 35 -26.42 21.65 -35.97
CA THR A 35 -25.98 23.07 -36.08
C THR A 35 -25.37 23.54 -34.76
N PRO A 36 -24.12 24.06 -34.76
CA PRO A 36 -23.53 24.71 -33.58
C PRO A 36 -23.94 26.19 -33.54
N PRO A 37 -24.20 26.78 -32.35
CA PRO A 37 -24.32 28.23 -32.24
C PRO A 37 -22.94 28.90 -32.32
N ARG A 38 -22.90 30.03 -33.04
CA ARG A 38 -21.75 30.89 -33.28
C ARG A 38 -21.20 31.54 -31.99
N PRO A 39 -19.89 31.89 -31.95
CA PRO A 39 -19.30 32.59 -30.80
C PRO A 39 -19.73 34.06 -30.77
N GLY A 40 -20.35 34.47 -29.67
CA GLY A 40 -20.65 35.86 -29.36
C GLY A 40 -19.46 36.55 -28.67
N SER A 41 -18.98 37.62 -29.29
CA SER A 41 -18.30 38.79 -28.72
C SER A 41 -17.39 38.56 -27.49
N ALA A 42 -16.09 38.40 -27.76
CA ALA A 42 -15.04 38.67 -26.78
C ALA A 42 -14.91 40.19 -26.59
N SER A 43 -15.31 40.68 -25.41
CA SER A 43 -14.87 41.97 -24.89
C SER A 43 -13.66 41.73 -24.00
N ALA A 44 -12.53 42.34 -24.35
CA ALA A 44 -11.27 42.26 -23.64
C ALA A 44 -11.38 42.79 -22.20
N PRO A 45 -10.74 42.13 -21.20
CA PRO A 45 -10.46 42.79 -19.94
C PRO A 45 -9.19 43.62 -20.08
N VAL A 46 -9.33 44.91 -19.78
CA VAL A 46 -8.25 45.88 -19.57
C VAL A 46 -7.36 45.38 -18.42
N ALA A 47 -6.05 45.31 -18.68
CA ALA A 47 -5.04 45.02 -17.67
C ALA A 47 -4.92 46.17 -16.65
N PRO A 48 -4.93 45.92 -15.33
CA PRO A 48 -4.44 46.90 -14.38
C PRO A 48 -2.91 46.85 -14.32
N GLN A 49 -2.32 48.02 -14.48
CA GLN A 49 -0.89 48.29 -14.39
C GLN A 49 -0.33 47.84 -13.03
N GLY A 50 0.78 47.11 -13.05
CA GLY A 50 1.51 46.72 -11.85
C GLY A 50 2.25 47.91 -11.22
N PRO A 51 2.50 47.89 -9.90
CA PRO A 51 3.44 48.81 -9.27
C PRO A 51 4.89 48.34 -9.47
N SER A 52 5.77 49.32 -9.70
CA SER A 52 7.24 49.23 -9.79
C SER A 52 7.91 48.54 -8.59
N PRO A 53 9.15 48.03 -8.75
CA PRO A 53 9.77 47.07 -7.84
C PRO A 53 10.18 47.69 -6.50
N GLY A 54 9.59 47.18 -5.43
CA GLY A 54 10.04 47.40 -4.05
C GLY A 54 11.12 46.38 -3.65
N THR A 55 12.13 46.89 -2.96
CA THR A 55 13.25 46.27 -2.24
C THR A 55 13.07 44.80 -1.83
N PRO A 56 14.10 43.92 -1.96
CA PRO A 56 14.02 42.54 -1.51
C PRO A 56 13.89 42.50 0.01
N VAL A 57 12.70 42.17 0.49
CA VAL A 57 12.49 41.75 1.87
C VAL A 57 13.04 40.33 1.97
N THR A 58 14.23 40.19 2.55
CA THR A 58 14.77 38.91 3.00
C THR A 58 13.78 38.33 4.01
N GLN A 59 12.90 37.42 3.55
CA GLN A 59 12.21 36.52 4.46
C GLN A 59 13.27 35.61 5.06
N THR A 60 13.79 36.01 6.21
CA THR A 60 14.51 35.13 7.12
C THR A 60 13.58 33.97 7.42
N GLY A 61 13.89 32.80 6.84
CA GLY A 61 13.22 31.55 7.13
C GLY A 61 13.23 31.32 8.62
N VAL A 62 12.05 31.36 9.23
CA VAL A 62 11.86 30.88 10.60
C VAL A 62 12.20 29.39 10.55
N PRO A 63 13.14 28.88 11.37
CA PRO A 63 13.40 27.45 11.39
C PRO A 63 12.08 26.74 11.72
N PHE A 64 11.69 25.80 10.86
CA PHE A 64 10.56 24.93 11.11
C PHE A 64 10.88 24.17 12.40
N ARG A 65 10.38 24.65 13.54
CA ARG A 65 10.35 23.87 14.77
C ARG A 65 9.34 22.77 14.51
N THR A 66 9.79 21.63 14.00
CA THR A 66 9.06 20.38 14.09
C THR A 66 8.74 20.18 15.56
N ARG A 67 7.46 20.29 15.93
CA ARG A 67 7.00 19.59 17.13
C ARG A 67 7.15 18.11 16.79
N SER A 68 8.29 17.51 17.10
CA SER A 68 8.43 16.06 17.10
C SER A 68 7.51 15.56 18.21
N PHE A 69 6.28 15.20 17.86
CA PHE A 69 5.43 14.46 18.77
C PHE A 69 6.05 13.07 18.90
N THR A 70 6.74 12.83 20.02
CA THR A 70 7.10 11.48 20.44
C THR A 70 5.81 10.66 20.53
N MET A 71 5.78 9.54 19.83
CA MET A 71 4.64 8.62 19.78
C MET A 71 5.04 7.32 20.46
N ARG A 72 4.06 6.61 21.03
CA ARG A 72 4.22 5.26 21.55
C ARG A 72 3.75 4.28 20.48
N ILE A 73 4.65 3.41 20.04
CA ILE A 73 4.43 2.56 18.87
C ILE A 73 4.66 1.10 19.24
N GLY A 74 3.64 0.28 19.04
CA GLY A 74 3.75 -1.17 19.06
C GLY A 74 4.08 -1.71 17.67
N ILE A 75 5.06 -2.60 17.55
CA ILE A 75 5.37 -3.30 16.29
C ILE A 75 5.17 -4.79 16.53
N LEU A 76 4.20 -5.38 15.83
CA LEU A 76 3.98 -6.82 15.80
C LEU A 76 4.71 -7.42 14.60
N GLY A 77 5.78 -8.16 14.87
CA GLY A 77 6.62 -8.81 13.87
C GLY A 77 7.95 -8.08 13.65
N THR A 78 9.06 -8.79 13.83
CA THR A 78 10.42 -8.30 13.61
C THR A 78 11.12 -9.05 12.48
N GLY A 79 10.43 -9.17 11.33
CA GLY A 79 11.05 -9.53 10.04
C GLY A 79 11.87 -8.36 9.46
N HIS A 80 12.26 -8.45 8.19
CA HIS A 80 13.10 -7.40 7.56
C HIS A 80 12.50 -5.98 7.65
N ILE A 81 11.19 -5.85 7.39
CA ILE A 81 10.47 -4.57 7.51
C ILE A 81 10.35 -4.15 8.97
N GLY A 82 9.80 -5.01 9.83
CA GLY A 82 9.62 -4.74 11.26
C GLY A 82 10.90 -4.33 11.99
N LYS A 83 12.04 -5.01 11.74
CA LYS A 83 13.34 -4.62 12.33
C LYS A 83 13.77 -3.22 11.91
N THR A 84 13.56 -2.88 10.64
CA THR A 84 13.91 -1.55 10.11
C THR A 84 13.00 -0.47 10.68
N LEU A 85 11.69 -0.74 10.82
CA LEU A 85 10.75 0.14 11.51
C LEU A 85 11.18 0.37 12.96
N THR A 86 11.51 -0.69 13.70
CA THR A 86 11.96 -0.57 15.10
C THR A 86 13.15 0.36 15.21
N ARG A 87 14.22 0.11 14.44
CA ARG A 87 15.42 0.97 14.48
C ARG A 87 15.11 2.42 14.13
N ARG A 88 14.36 2.66 13.05
CA ARG A 88 14.18 4.00 12.50
C ARG A 88 13.24 4.85 13.33
N LEU A 89 12.11 4.29 13.76
CA LEU A 89 11.17 5.02 14.59
C LEU A 89 11.76 5.31 15.97
N SER A 90 12.55 4.39 16.54
CA SER A 90 13.30 4.69 17.77
C SER A 90 14.37 5.77 17.53
N ALA A 91 15.12 5.71 16.43
CA ALA A 91 16.10 6.74 16.09
C ALA A 91 15.48 8.13 15.82
N ALA A 92 14.22 8.18 15.37
CA ALA A 92 13.45 9.41 15.22
C ALA A 92 12.90 9.96 16.56
N GLY A 93 13.09 9.23 17.67
CA GLY A 93 12.70 9.67 19.01
C GLY A 93 11.33 9.18 19.49
N HIS A 94 10.73 8.20 18.82
CA HIS A 94 9.50 7.55 19.27
C HIS A 94 9.78 6.44 20.29
N GLU A 95 8.82 6.17 21.18
CA GLU A 95 8.86 5.06 22.12
C GLU A 95 8.38 3.78 21.44
N VAL A 96 9.29 2.88 21.06
CA VAL A 96 8.95 1.69 20.28
C VAL A 96 9.01 0.42 21.13
N LYS A 97 7.92 -0.34 21.13
CA LYS A 97 7.81 -1.71 21.63
C LYS A 97 7.79 -2.67 20.45
N ALA A 98 8.69 -3.64 20.41
CA ALA A 98 8.79 -4.61 19.32
C ALA A 98 8.51 -6.04 19.83
N ALA A 99 7.65 -6.77 19.14
CA ALA A 99 7.31 -8.15 19.48
C ALA A 99 7.64 -9.11 18.31
N ASN A 100 8.14 -10.30 18.66
CA ASN A 100 8.29 -11.43 17.76
C ASN A 100 7.43 -12.60 18.25
N SER A 101 6.84 -13.36 17.34
CA SER A 101 6.02 -14.54 17.70
C SER A 101 6.80 -15.62 18.45
N ARG A 102 8.13 -15.63 18.33
CA ARG A 102 9.03 -16.56 19.03
C ARG A 102 9.49 -16.07 20.40
N GLY A 103 9.00 -14.92 20.86
CA GLY A 103 9.36 -14.33 22.15
C GLY A 103 10.31 -13.13 22.03
N PRO A 104 10.28 -12.20 23.01
CA PRO A 104 11.11 -10.99 23.02
C PRO A 104 12.62 -11.29 22.99
N GLU A 105 13.05 -12.39 23.59
CA GLU A 105 14.44 -12.85 23.64
C GLU A 105 15.01 -13.20 22.26
N THR A 106 14.15 -13.38 21.24
CA THR A 106 14.57 -13.66 19.86
C THR A 106 14.77 -12.40 19.02
N ILE A 107 14.61 -11.23 19.62
CA ILE A 107 14.86 -9.95 18.96
C ILE A 107 16.32 -9.57 19.19
N GLU A 108 17.08 -9.57 18.10
CA GLU A 108 18.51 -9.24 18.09
C GLU A 108 18.78 -7.84 18.67
N ALA A 109 19.90 -7.70 19.40
CA ALA A 109 20.27 -6.46 20.08
C ALA A 109 20.44 -5.26 19.14
N ASP A 110 20.87 -5.49 17.88
CA ASP A 110 21.03 -4.45 16.87
C ASP A 110 19.69 -3.78 16.49
N VAL A 111 18.58 -4.53 16.56
CA VAL A 111 17.23 -4.02 16.31
C VAL A 111 16.82 -3.01 17.36
N LEU A 112 17.32 -3.19 18.59
CA LEU A 112 16.97 -2.38 19.77
C LEU A 112 17.98 -1.25 20.03
N ALA A 113 19.11 -1.23 19.31
CA ALA A 113 20.24 -0.33 19.54
C ALA A 113 19.87 1.17 19.49
N SER A 114 18.78 1.52 18.80
CA SER A 114 18.26 2.88 18.71
C SER A 114 17.24 3.25 19.79
N GLY A 115 17.02 2.41 20.80
CA GLY A 115 16.11 2.68 21.93
C GLY A 115 14.79 1.90 21.94
N GLY A 116 14.61 0.95 21.01
CA GLY A 116 13.45 0.07 21.00
C GLY A 116 13.48 -0.93 22.17
N ARG A 117 12.31 -1.40 22.62
CA ARG A 117 12.17 -2.41 23.67
C ARG A 117 11.58 -3.69 23.11
N ALA A 118 12.26 -4.82 23.32
CA ALA A 118 11.68 -6.14 23.05
C ALA A 118 10.64 -6.48 24.13
N VAL A 119 9.43 -6.83 23.71
CA VAL A 119 8.31 -7.17 24.58
C VAL A 119 7.48 -8.32 24.00
N THR A 120 6.55 -8.86 24.78
CA THR A 120 5.54 -9.80 24.27
C THR A 120 4.55 -9.09 23.34
N ALA A 121 3.84 -9.86 22.50
CA ALA A 121 2.81 -9.29 21.62
C ALA A 121 1.68 -8.60 22.39
N ALA A 122 1.33 -9.11 23.57
CA ALA A 122 0.33 -8.48 24.44
C ALA A 122 0.81 -7.12 24.97
N GLU A 123 2.06 -7.02 25.40
CA GLU A 123 2.63 -5.75 25.89
C GLU A 123 2.85 -4.72 24.78
N ALA A 124 3.11 -5.17 23.54
CA ALA A 124 3.32 -4.30 22.39
C ALA A 124 2.08 -3.48 22.04
N VAL A 125 0.87 -3.95 22.37
CA VAL A 125 -0.39 -3.26 22.06
C VAL A 125 -0.96 -2.45 23.22
N VAL A 126 -0.32 -2.48 24.39
CA VAL A 126 -0.75 -1.75 25.59
C VAL A 126 -0.18 -0.33 25.56
N ASP A 127 -1.02 0.67 25.83
CA ASP A 127 -0.60 2.07 26.00
C ASP A 127 0.23 2.60 24.82
N VAL A 128 -0.32 2.48 23.62
CA VAL A 128 0.31 2.90 22.36
C VAL A 128 -0.62 3.80 21.57
N ASP A 129 -0.03 4.74 20.83
CA ASP A 129 -0.75 5.64 19.92
C ASP A 129 -0.93 4.98 18.55
N ALA A 130 -0.02 4.06 18.18
CA ALA A 130 -0.11 3.26 16.97
C ALA A 130 0.39 1.82 17.17
N VAL A 131 -0.23 0.88 16.45
CA VAL A 131 0.24 -0.50 16.28
C VAL A 131 0.54 -0.75 14.82
N ILE A 132 1.77 -1.14 14.51
CA ILE A 132 2.21 -1.51 13.16
C ILE A 132 2.26 -3.04 13.04
N LEU A 133 1.46 -3.58 12.12
CA LEU A 133 1.43 -4.98 11.76
C LEU A 133 2.49 -5.26 10.69
N SER A 134 3.58 -5.92 11.08
CA SER A 134 4.65 -6.39 10.19
C SER A 134 4.81 -7.91 10.28
N ILE A 135 3.68 -8.59 10.12
CA ILE A 135 3.53 -10.04 10.10
C ILE A 135 3.15 -10.53 8.70
N PRO A 136 3.32 -11.83 8.38
CA PRO A 136 2.81 -12.39 7.13
C PRO A 136 1.30 -12.16 6.99
N PHE A 137 0.82 -11.88 5.78
CA PHE A 137 -0.57 -11.46 5.53
C PHE A 137 -1.60 -12.49 6.04
N ALA A 138 -1.37 -13.79 5.80
CA ALA A 138 -2.25 -14.86 6.30
C ALA A 138 -2.36 -14.94 7.84
N ARG A 139 -1.50 -14.23 8.58
CA ARG A 139 -1.49 -14.20 10.05
C ARG A 139 -2.32 -13.05 10.62
N ILE A 140 -2.81 -12.12 9.80
CA ILE A 140 -3.65 -11.00 10.26
C ILE A 140 -4.85 -11.45 11.11
N PRO A 141 -5.63 -12.49 10.75
CA PRO A 141 -6.73 -12.95 11.60
C PRO A 141 -6.29 -13.39 13.01
N GLN A 142 -5.05 -13.84 13.17
CA GLN A 142 -4.54 -14.39 14.43
C GLN A 142 -4.26 -13.30 15.47
N VAL A 143 -4.05 -12.05 15.02
CA VAL A 143 -3.84 -10.91 15.92
C VAL A 143 -5.13 -10.12 16.19
N ALA A 144 -6.25 -10.47 15.56
CA ALA A 144 -7.53 -9.78 15.78
C ALA A 144 -7.93 -9.69 17.26
N PRO A 145 -7.78 -10.73 18.10
CA PRO A 145 -8.08 -10.61 19.53
C PRO A 145 -7.19 -9.57 20.24
N LEU A 146 -5.90 -9.49 19.92
CA LEU A 146 -5.00 -8.48 20.50
C LEU A 146 -5.39 -7.07 20.05
N ILE A 147 -5.75 -6.93 18.78
CA ILE A 147 -6.12 -5.65 18.18
C ILE A 147 -7.52 -5.19 18.65
N ALA A 148 -8.41 -6.10 19.05
CA ALA A 148 -9.69 -5.74 19.64
C ALA A 148 -9.56 -5.06 21.02
N GLU A 149 -8.47 -5.32 21.74
CA GLU A 149 -8.22 -4.79 23.09
C GLU A 149 -7.57 -3.39 23.08
N VAL A 150 -7.14 -2.88 21.92
CA VAL A 150 -6.53 -1.56 21.86
C VAL A 150 -7.59 -0.46 21.88
N PRO A 151 -7.29 0.72 22.47
CA PRO A 151 -8.19 1.87 22.43
C PRO A 151 -8.64 2.23 21.01
N ALA A 152 -9.88 2.69 20.87
CA ALA A 152 -10.47 3.04 19.57
C ALA A 152 -9.68 4.12 18.82
N ASP A 153 -8.95 4.98 19.54
CA ASP A 153 -8.12 6.03 18.98
C ASP A 153 -6.70 5.57 18.59
N THR A 154 -6.28 4.36 18.97
CA THR A 154 -4.99 3.77 18.56
C THR A 154 -5.02 3.45 17.07
N VAL A 155 -4.07 3.96 16.29
CA VAL A 155 -4.01 3.73 14.83
C VAL A 155 -3.41 2.36 14.53
N VAL A 156 -4.04 1.55 13.67
CA VAL A 156 -3.47 0.27 13.21
C VAL A 156 -2.97 0.42 11.79
N ILE A 157 -1.68 0.13 11.57
CA ILE A 157 -1.02 0.29 10.27
C ILE A 157 -0.54 -1.08 9.77
N ASP A 158 -0.99 -1.49 8.59
CA ASP A 158 -0.61 -2.74 7.94
C ASP A 158 0.51 -2.50 6.90
N THR A 159 1.57 -3.32 6.99
CA THR A 159 2.72 -3.31 6.09
C THR A 159 2.80 -4.52 5.16
N SER A 160 1.91 -5.49 5.35
CA SER A 160 1.99 -6.80 4.70
C SER A 160 1.58 -6.74 3.22
N ASN A 161 1.68 -7.85 2.50
CA ASN A 161 1.16 -7.98 1.14
C ASN A 161 0.71 -9.42 0.95
N TYR A 162 -0.31 -9.69 0.14
CA TYR A 162 -0.80 -11.05 -0.10
C TYR A 162 -0.05 -11.76 -1.24
N PHE A 163 0.38 -12.99 -0.97
CA PHE A 163 1.01 -13.89 -1.93
C PHE A 163 0.31 -15.27 -1.86
N PRO A 164 -0.47 -15.67 -2.87
CA PRO A 164 -1.31 -16.88 -2.80
C PRO A 164 -0.56 -18.15 -2.40
N HIS A 165 0.65 -18.36 -2.92
CA HIS A 165 1.47 -19.53 -2.60
C HIS A 165 1.94 -19.59 -1.14
N ARG A 166 2.07 -18.43 -0.47
CA ARG A 166 2.53 -18.31 0.92
C ARG A 166 1.35 -18.31 1.88
N ASP A 167 0.27 -17.67 1.44
CA ASP A 167 -0.88 -17.33 2.26
C ASP A 167 -2.06 -18.30 2.07
N ASN A 168 -1.83 -19.45 1.41
CA ASN A 168 -2.77 -20.55 1.18
C ASN A 168 -4.03 -20.21 0.37
N GLY A 169 -4.00 -19.18 -0.46
CA GLY A 169 -5.17 -18.75 -1.23
C GLY A 169 -6.24 -18.10 -0.34
N ILE A 170 -6.69 -16.90 -0.68
CA ILE A 170 -7.76 -16.20 0.02
C ILE A 170 -8.80 -15.81 -1.03
N ALA A 171 -9.88 -16.60 -1.08
CA ALA A 171 -10.87 -16.53 -2.15
C ALA A 171 -11.43 -15.13 -2.40
N ALA A 172 -11.66 -14.33 -1.35
CA ALA A 172 -12.15 -12.96 -1.49
C ALA A 172 -11.15 -12.06 -2.24
N ILE A 173 -9.86 -12.17 -1.91
CA ILE A 173 -8.79 -11.38 -2.55
C ILE A 173 -8.53 -11.90 -3.97
N ASP A 174 -8.55 -13.22 -4.16
CA ASP A 174 -8.44 -13.84 -5.47
C ASP A 174 -9.61 -13.45 -6.40
N ALA A 175 -10.77 -13.10 -5.83
CA ALA A 175 -11.94 -12.56 -6.53
C ALA A 175 -11.91 -11.04 -6.72
N GLY A 176 -10.83 -10.35 -6.31
CA GLY A 176 -10.61 -8.92 -6.55
C GLY A 176 -10.86 -7.99 -5.36
N GLN A 177 -11.13 -8.52 -4.17
CA GLN A 177 -11.17 -7.68 -2.96
C GLN A 177 -9.77 -7.13 -2.64
N ALA A 178 -9.67 -5.84 -2.33
CA ALA A 178 -8.40 -5.24 -1.93
C ALA A 178 -7.88 -5.88 -0.62
N GLU A 179 -6.60 -6.24 -0.58
CA GLU A 179 -5.94 -6.86 0.57
C GLU A 179 -6.22 -6.14 1.90
N SER A 180 -6.12 -4.81 1.91
CA SER A 180 -6.31 -4.03 3.12
C SER A 180 -7.77 -3.94 3.57
N VAL A 181 -8.74 -4.02 2.65
CA VAL A 181 -10.16 -4.12 3.00
C VAL A 181 -10.43 -5.47 3.67
N TRP A 182 -9.90 -6.55 3.09
CA TRP A 182 -9.97 -7.87 3.72
C TRP A 182 -9.33 -7.86 5.11
N ALA A 183 -8.13 -7.29 5.26
CA ALA A 183 -7.45 -7.21 6.54
C ALA A 183 -8.25 -6.42 7.60
N ALA A 184 -8.86 -5.29 7.21
CA ALA A 184 -9.73 -4.50 8.09
C ALA A 184 -10.94 -5.32 8.57
N GLU A 185 -11.58 -6.09 7.68
CA GLU A 185 -12.67 -7.00 8.02
C GLU A 185 -12.24 -8.07 9.02
N GLN A 186 -11.06 -8.67 8.82
CA GLN A 186 -10.54 -9.70 9.74
C GLN A 186 -10.21 -9.15 11.13
N LEU A 187 -9.78 -7.89 11.20
CA LEU A 187 -9.49 -7.20 12.46
C LEU A 187 -10.73 -6.58 13.10
N GLY A 188 -11.84 -6.49 12.37
CA GLY A 188 -13.07 -5.85 12.83
C GLY A 188 -12.95 -4.34 13.06
N ARG A 189 -11.98 -3.67 12.42
CA ARG A 189 -11.72 -2.23 12.63
C ARG A 189 -10.99 -1.57 11.45
N PRO A 190 -11.04 -0.22 11.34
CA PRO A 190 -10.26 0.52 10.34
C PRO A 190 -8.76 0.32 10.51
N ILE A 191 -8.05 0.32 9.38
CA ILE A 191 -6.59 0.28 9.31
C ILE A 191 -6.06 1.27 8.28
N VAL A 192 -4.77 1.53 8.34
CA VAL A 192 -3.99 2.26 7.33
C VAL A 192 -3.06 1.29 6.60
N LYS A 193 -2.92 1.42 5.28
CA LYS A 193 -1.91 0.69 4.51
C LYS A 193 -0.71 1.58 4.24
N ALA A 194 0.47 1.19 4.72
CA ALA A 194 1.72 1.94 4.51
C ALA A 194 2.94 1.00 4.48
N TRP A 195 4.06 1.46 3.91
CA TRP A 195 5.32 0.70 3.70
C TRP A 195 5.20 -0.59 2.88
N ASN A 196 4.00 -1.02 2.47
CA ASN A 196 3.84 -2.28 1.75
C ASN A 196 4.50 -2.26 0.37
N SER A 197 4.73 -1.08 -0.22
CA SER A 197 5.29 -0.91 -1.56
C SER A 197 6.82 -0.75 -1.59
N ILE A 198 7.53 -0.79 -0.45
CA ILE A 198 9.00 -0.72 -0.44
C ILE A 198 9.63 -2.10 -0.20
N GLY A 199 10.61 -2.45 -1.03
CA GLY A 199 11.41 -3.67 -0.83
C GLY A 199 12.29 -3.52 0.41
N SER A 200 12.51 -4.59 1.19
CA SER A 200 13.16 -4.42 2.50
C SER A 200 14.62 -3.97 2.43
N GLU A 201 15.35 -4.27 1.35
CA GLU A 201 16.71 -3.77 1.14
C GLU A 201 16.70 -2.25 0.86
N SER A 202 15.81 -1.78 -0.02
CA SER A 202 15.60 -0.34 -0.21
C SER A 202 15.15 0.32 1.09
N PHE A 203 14.23 -0.33 1.81
CA PHE A 203 13.76 0.17 3.09
C PHE A 203 14.91 0.28 4.08
N ALA A 204 15.84 -0.68 4.17
CA ALA A 204 16.95 -0.65 5.11
C ALA A 204 18.04 0.38 4.76
N HIS A 205 18.26 0.65 3.47
CA HIS A 205 19.48 1.33 3.01
C HIS A 205 19.29 2.64 2.23
N ARG A 206 18.07 2.99 1.83
CA ARG A 206 17.80 4.14 0.94
C ARG A 206 17.01 5.28 1.58
N ASN A 207 17.04 5.41 2.92
CA ASN A 207 16.47 6.60 3.56
C ASN A 207 17.26 7.85 3.23
N LYS A 208 16.58 8.98 3.16
CA LYS A 208 17.18 10.30 2.94
C LYS A 208 16.52 11.36 3.81
N PRO A 209 17.25 12.45 4.15
CA PRO A 209 16.65 13.61 4.81
C PRO A 209 15.53 14.22 3.97
N ALA A 210 14.56 14.84 4.65
CA ALA A 210 13.48 15.56 4.00
C ALA A 210 14.00 16.62 3.01
N GLY A 211 13.34 16.73 1.86
CA GLY A 211 13.72 17.66 0.78
C GLY A 211 14.81 17.13 -0.16
N SER A 212 15.33 15.92 0.04
CA SER A 212 16.24 15.29 -0.93
C SER A 212 15.51 15.02 -2.25
N ALA A 213 16.07 15.45 -3.38
CA ALA A 213 15.40 15.37 -4.68
C ALA A 213 15.08 13.94 -5.14
N ASP A 214 15.90 12.97 -4.72
CA ASP A 214 15.76 11.54 -5.03
C ASP A 214 15.25 10.73 -3.82
N ARG A 215 14.52 11.38 -2.89
CA ARG A 215 13.85 10.68 -1.79
C ARG A 215 12.73 9.81 -2.33
N ILE A 216 12.75 8.54 -1.94
CA ILE A 216 11.71 7.58 -2.32
C ILE A 216 10.40 7.98 -1.62
N SER A 217 9.31 7.92 -2.36
CA SER A 217 7.96 8.24 -1.94
C SER A 217 7.15 6.96 -1.72
N LEU A 218 6.45 6.87 -0.60
CA LEU A 218 5.64 5.72 -0.21
C LEU A 218 4.16 6.12 -0.13
N PRO A 219 3.27 5.37 -0.81
CA PRO A 219 1.85 5.62 -0.79
C PRO A 219 1.23 5.14 0.53
N VAL A 220 0.30 5.92 1.05
CA VAL A 220 -0.45 5.69 2.29
C VAL A 220 -1.94 5.75 1.97
N ALA A 221 -2.66 4.66 2.19
CA ALA A 221 -4.09 4.56 1.93
C ALA A 221 -4.87 4.33 3.23
N ALA A 222 -5.89 5.14 3.47
CA ALA A 222 -6.75 5.07 4.65
C ALA A 222 -8.04 5.87 4.46
N ASP A 223 -9.12 5.41 5.11
CA ASP A 223 -10.43 6.07 5.05
C ASP A 223 -10.54 7.23 6.06
N SER A 224 -9.81 7.16 7.18
CA SER A 224 -9.77 8.18 8.22
C SER A 224 -8.64 9.19 7.95
N PRO A 225 -8.94 10.49 7.77
CA PRO A 225 -7.90 11.51 7.59
C PRO A 225 -6.91 11.58 8.75
N ARG A 226 -7.39 11.45 10.00
CA ARG A 226 -6.54 11.44 11.20
C ARG A 226 -5.54 10.30 11.17
N GLU A 227 -6.02 9.09 10.87
CA GLU A 227 -5.16 7.89 10.86
C GLU A 227 -4.15 7.96 9.72
N ARG A 228 -4.58 8.47 8.57
CA ARG A 228 -3.71 8.74 7.42
C ARG A 228 -2.59 9.73 7.77
N ASP A 229 -2.93 10.89 8.32
CA ASP A 229 -1.97 11.93 8.65
C ASP A 229 -0.92 11.43 9.66
N LEU A 230 -1.35 10.65 10.66
CA LEU A 230 -0.45 10.01 11.62
C LEU A 230 0.50 9.01 10.92
N ALA A 231 -0.03 8.13 10.08
CA ALA A 231 0.79 7.15 9.36
C ALA A 231 1.76 7.83 8.39
N MET A 232 1.33 8.90 7.71
CA MET A 232 2.18 9.70 6.83
C MET A 232 3.34 10.36 7.60
N ALA A 233 3.08 10.90 8.80
CA ALA A 233 4.14 11.43 9.66
C ALA A 233 5.16 10.33 10.04
N LEU A 234 4.70 9.14 10.42
CA LEU A 234 5.59 8.02 10.73
C LEU A 234 6.39 7.55 9.51
N VAL A 235 5.80 7.57 8.30
CA VAL A 235 6.53 7.29 7.04
C VAL A 235 7.65 8.32 6.83
N GLU A 236 7.35 9.60 7.01
CA GLU A 236 8.33 10.69 6.93
C GLU A 236 9.49 10.51 7.92
N ASP A 237 9.18 10.15 9.17
CA ASP A 237 10.16 9.88 10.23
C ASP A 237 11.03 8.64 9.93
N THR A 238 10.61 7.75 9.04
CA THR A 238 11.46 6.65 8.53
C THR A 238 12.38 7.04 7.37
N GLY A 239 12.36 8.32 6.95
CA GLY A 239 13.25 8.88 5.94
C GLY A 239 12.76 8.75 4.50
N PHE A 240 11.44 8.66 4.30
CA PHE A 240 10.78 8.58 2.98
C PHE A 240 9.68 9.63 2.84
N ASP A 241 9.39 10.08 1.62
CA ASP A 241 8.26 10.99 1.40
C ASP A 241 6.94 10.21 1.55
N ALA A 242 6.01 10.71 2.34
CA ALA A 242 4.68 10.13 2.42
C ALA A 242 3.77 10.73 1.33
N PHE A 243 2.98 9.87 0.68
CA PHE A 243 2.02 10.27 -0.35
C PHE A 243 0.62 9.74 -0.02
N ASP A 244 -0.37 10.62 0.02
CA ASP A 244 -1.77 10.23 0.20
C ASP A 244 -2.27 9.51 -1.07
N ALA A 245 -2.48 8.20 -0.97
CA ALA A 245 -2.97 7.36 -2.04
C ALA A 245 -4.50 7.16 -2.01
N GLY A 246 -5.21 7.90 -1.15
CA GLY A 246 -6.66 7.92 -1.07
C GLY A 246 -7.24 6.85 -0.12
N PRO A 247 -8.49 6.40 -0.38
CA PRO A 247 -9.22 5.52 0.53
C PRO A 247 -8.62 4.11 0.54
N LEU A 248 -8.90 3.35 1.61
CA LEU A 248 -8.35 2.00 1.81
C LEU A 248 -8.73 1.05 0.67
N ALA A 249 -9.91 1.25 0.08
CA ALA A 249 -10.38 0.49 -1.08
C ALA A 249 -9.49 0.65 -2.33
N GLU A 250 -8.77 1.77 -2.49
CA GLU A 250 -7.86 2.01 -3.62
C GLU A 250 -6.42 1.53 -3.35
N SER A 251 -6.14 0.98 -2.17
CA SER A 251 -4.83 0.43 -1.80
C SER A 251 -4.35 -0.73 -2.69
N TRP A 252 -5.19 -1.28 -3.56
CA TRP A 252 -4.78 -2.26 -4.56
C TRP A 252 -3.76 -1.71 -5.55
N ARG A 253 -3.71 -0.39 -5.74
CA ARG A 253 -2.76 0.28 -6.65
C ARG A 253 -1.31 0.27 -6.17
N GLN A 254 -1.09 -0.06 -4.89
CA GLN A 254 0.24 -0.16 -4.25
C GLN A 254 0.60 -1.61 -3.87
N GLN A 255 -0.18 -2.60 -4.29
CA GLN A 255 0.03 -4.03 -4.00
C GLN A 255 1.00 -4.70 -4.99
N PRO A 256 1.49 -5.92 -4.73
CA PRO A 256 2.44 -6.61 -5.60
C PRO A 256 1.98 -6.72 -7.06
N GLY A 257 2.92 -6.47 -7.98
CA GLY A 257 2.65 -6.52 -9.43
C GLY A 257 2.14 -5.20 -10.04
N THR A 258 1.96 -4.16 -9.22
CA THR A 258 1.63 -2.80 -9.69
C THR A 258 2.88 -1.95 -9.96
N PRO A 259 2.76 -0.83 -10.71
CA PRO A 259 3.89 0.07 -10.99
C PRO A 259 4.52 0.71 -9.73
N ALA A 260 3.73 0.93 -8.67
CA ALA A 260 4.21 1.54 -7.43
C ALA A 260 4.93 0.56 -6.48
N TYR A 261 4.83 -0.76 -6.74
CA TYR A 261 5.34 -1.79 -5.85
C TYR A 261 6.82 -2.11 -6.09
N CYS A 262 7.65 -1.81 -5.09
CA CYS A 262 9.09 -2.09 -5.05
C CYS A 262 9.86 -1.49 -6.22
N THR A 263 9.49 -0.27 -6.63
CA THR A 263 10.08 0.45 -7.78
C THR A 263 10.85 1.72 -7.40
N ASP A 264 11.01 2.04 -6.10
CA ASP A 264 11.79 3.18 -5.58
C ASP A 264 11.48 4.50 -6.32
N LEU A 265 10.19 4.85 -6.42
CA LEU A 265 9.74 6.05 -7.12
C LEU A 265 9.84 7.28 -6.23
N THR A 266 10.16 8.42 -6.83
CA THR A 266 10.11 9.74 -6.18
C THR A 266 8.66 10.23 -6.04
N ARG A 267 8.46 11.33 -5.30
CA ARG A 267 7.15 11.97 -5.15
C ARG A 267 6.56 12.47 -6.48
N GLN A 268 7.41 12.76 -7.46
CA GLN A 268 6.97 13.20 -8.79
C GLN A 268 6.50 12.02 -9.65
N GLU A 269 7.07 10.83 -9.48
CA GLU A 269 6.79 9.65 -10.30
C GLU A 269 5.65 8.79 -9.73
N LEU A 270 5.50 8.76 -8.39
CA LEU A 270 4.53 7.89 -7.72
C LEU A 270 3.06 8.10 -8.15
N PRO A 271 2.55 9.33 -8.37
CA PRO A 271 1.16 9.54 -8.78
C PRO A 271 0.82 8.83 -10.09
N ASP A 272 1.69 8.94 -11.09
CA ASP A 272 1.50 8.30 -12.40
C ASP A 272 1.56 6.77 -12.28
N ALA A 273 2.43 6.24 -11.42
CA ALA A 273 2.52 4.82 -11.15
C ALA A 273 1.25 4.25 -10.48
N LEU A 274 0.63 5.00 -9.56
CA LEU A 274 -0.65 4.61 -8.95
C LEU A 274 -1.79 4.68 -9.97
N ALA A 275 -1.79 5.71 -10.83
CA ALA A 275 -2.81 5.91 -11.85
C ALA A 275 -2.78 4.83 -12.94
N THR A 276 -1.60 4.35 -13.30
CA THR A 276 -1.39 3.33 -14.35
C THR A 276 -1.47 1.89 -13.85
N ALA A 277 -1.78 1.68 -12.57
CA ALA A 277 -2.01 0.35 -12.02
C ALA A 277 -3.16 -0.38 -12.74
N ASP A 278 -2.95 -1.66 -13.04
CA ASP A 278 -3.87 -2.50 -13.80
C ASP A 278 -4.25 -3.73 -12.97
N ALA A 279 -5.46 -3.74 -12.42
CA ALA A 279 -5.95 -4.81 -11.56
C ALA A 279 -5.98 -6.18 -12.27
N ALA A 280 -6.26 -6.22 -13.57
CA ALA A 280 -6.33 -7.48 -14.33
C ALA A 280 -4.95 -8.08 -14.57
N ARG A 281 -3.91 -7.25 -14.70
CA ARG A 281 -2.52 -7.71 -14.96
C ARG A 281 -1.70 -7.94 -13.70
N SER A 282 -2.02 -7.26 -12.60
CA SER A 282 -1.20 -7.25 -11.38
C SER A 282 -0.95 -8.65 -10.78
N PRO A 283 -1.94 -9.56 -10.68
CA PRO A 283 -1.69 -10.91 -10.15
C PRO A 283 -0.65 -11.69 -10.97
N LYS A 284 -0.78 -11.69 -12.29
CA LYS A 284 0.18 -12.37 -13.18
C LYS A 284 1.58 -11.76 -13.10
N ARG A 285 1.66 -10.43 -12.96
CA ARG A 285 2.93 -9.70 -12.81
C ARG A 285 3.62 -10.05 -11.49
N ARG A 286 2.89 -10.09 -10.37
CA ARG A 286 3.39 -10.55 -9.07
C ARG A 286 3.98 -11.95 -9.20
N ASP A 287 3.22 -12.88 -9.76
CA ASP A 287 3.63 -14.28 -9.85
C ASP A 287 4.87 -14.46 -10.74
N LEU A 288 4.97 -13.69 -11.83
CA LEU A 288 6.16 -13.66 -12.69
C LEU A 288 7.40 -13.13 -11.95
N GLY A 289 7.27 -12.00 -11.23
CA GLY A 289 8.37 -11.42 -10.48
C GLY A 289 8.90 -12.38 -9.42
N LEU A 290 8.00 -13.03 -8.70
CA LEU A 290 8.36 -14.07 -7.74
C LEU A 290 9.08 -15.25 -8.40
N ALA A 291 8.55 -15.77 -9.51
CA ALA A 291 9.16 -16.89 -10.22
C ALA A 291 10.59 -16.58 -10.67
N VAL A 292 10.85 -15.38 -11.18
CA VAL A 292 12.20 -14.94 -11.57
C VAL A 292 13.14 -14.88 -10.38
N VAL A 293 12.69 -14.33 -9.24
CA VAL A 293 13.51 -14.27 -8.01
C VAL A 293 13.82 -15.68 -7.51
N GLN A 294 12.82 -16.55 -7.46
CA GLN A 294 13.00 -17.90 -6.94
C GLN A 294 13.91 -18.75 -7.82
N GLU A 295 13.78 -18.68 -9.14
CA GLU A 295 14.66 -19.39 -10.07
C GLU A 295 16.10 -18.90 -9.97
N ARG A 296 16.32 -17.59 -9.86
CA ARG A 296 17.66 -17.01 -9.88
C ARG A 296 18.42 -17.18 -8.57
N PHE A 297 17.75 -17.05 -7.43
CA PHE A 297 18.40 -16.96 -6.12
C PHE A 297 18.13 -18.16 -5.21
N GLY A 298 17.18 -19.02 -5.59
CA GLY A 298 16.73 -20.12 -4.76
C GLY A 298 15.92 -19.65 -3.54
N ALA A 299 15.51 -20.62 -2.71
CA ALA A 299 14.74 -20.32 -1.51
C ALA A 299 15.62 -19.66 -0.44
N GLY A 300 15.12 -18.58 0.17
CA GLY A 300 15.74 -17.94 1.34
C GLY A 300 16.83 -16.91 1.04
N THR A 301 17.24 -16.75 -0.22
CA THR A 301 18.18 -15.71 -0.63
C THR A 301 17.41 -14.48 -1.08
N GLN A 302 17.70 -13.34 -0.45
CA GLN A 302 17.09 -12.07 -0.82
C GLN A 302 17.92 -11.34 -1.88
N PRO A 303 17.34 -10.94 -3.03
CA PRO A 303 18.03 -10.08 -3.98
C PRO A 303 18.35 -8.72 -3.36
N ASP A 304 19.44 -8.09 -3.84
CA ASP A 304 19.71 -6.70 -3.50
C ASP A 304 18.60 -5.75 -4.00
N ALA A 305 18.59 -4.54 -3.44
CA ALA A 305 17.62 -3.51 -3.78
C ALA A 305 17.59 -3.18 -5.29
N GLU A 306 18.75 -3.07 -5.93
CA GLU A 306 18.84 -2.64 -7.31
C GLU A 306 18.25 -3.68 -8.26
N TYR A 307 18.57 -4.96 -8.03
CA TYR A 307 18.01 -6.06 -8.79
C TYR A 307 16.48 -6.09 -8.67
N LEU A 308 15.96 -6.04 -7.44
CA LEU A 308 14.52 -6.13 -7.20
C LEU A 308 13.77 -4.95 -7.82
N VAL A 309 14.32 -3.73 -7.70
CA VAL A 309 13.75 -2.54 -8.33
C VAL A 309 13.72 -2.66 -9.84
N ARG A 310 14.84 -3.06 -10.47
CA ARG A 310 14.91 -3.23 -11.92
C ARG A 310 13.93 -4.30 -12.42
N LEU A 311 13.80 -5.41 -11.70
CA LEU A 311 12.87 -6.48 -12.05
C LEU A 311 11.42 -5.99 -11.99
N ASN A 312 11.01 -5.35 -10.88
CA ASN A 312 9.65 -4.86 -10.75
C ASN A 312 9.34 -3.82 -11.82
N ARG A 313 10.23 -2.84 -12.05
CA ARG A 313 10.07 -1.85 -13.12
C ARG A 313 9.89 -2.50 -14.50
N ALA A 314 10.68 -3.52 -14.83
CA ALA A 314 10.57 -4.21 -16.12
C ALA A 314 9.25 -4.99 -16.31
N ILE A 315 8.58 -5.38 -15.23
CA ILE A 315 7.34 -6.16 -15.27
C ILE A 315 6.11 -5.25 -15.23
N SER A 316 6.16 -4.18 -14.45
CA SER A 316 4.98 -3.39 -14.09
C SER A 316 4.89 -2.00 -14.74
N MET A 317 6.00 -1.41 -15.20
CA MET A 317 6.05 -0.12 -15.90
C MET A 317 6.18 -0.31 -17.42
#